data_AF-A0A7C6ZT24-F1
#
_entry.id   AF-A0A7C6ZT24-F1
#
_cell.length_a   1.000
_cell.length_b   1.000
_cell.length_c   1.000
_cell.angle_alpha   90.00
_cell.angle_beta   90.00
_cell.angle_gamma   90.00
#
_symmetry.space_group_name_H-M   'P 1'
#
loop_
_entity.id
_entity.type
_entity.pdbx_description
1 polymer ?
#
loop_
_entity_poly.entity_id
_entity_poly.type
_entity_poly.pdbx_seq_one_letter_code
_entity_poly.pdbx_strand_id
1 'polypeptide(L)' 'PPIHDEYDDYRPGTNLTLAEQREFFRQTRADTLTLVDQLLAAGVGDDATAPHNDFGSLTVRGWLRYLDIHASLEGKKIR' A
#
# COMPACT_ATOMS: atom_id res chain seq x y z
N PRO A 1 -10.05 12.17 -7.83
CA PRO A 1 -10.41 10.79 -8.24
C PRO A 1 -9.19 9.86 -8.09
N PRO A 2 -9.36 8.57 -7.72
CA PRO A 2 -8.26 7.61 -7.70
C PRO A 2 -7.63 7.49 -9.10
N ILE A 3 -6.30 7.49 -9.18
CA ILE A 3 -5.56 7.35 -10.44
C ILE A 3 -5.43 5.85 -10.75
N HIS A 4 -5.73 5.46 -11.99
CA HIS A 4 -5.39 4.15 -12.52
C HIS A 4 -4.01 4.25 -13.16
N ASP A 5 -3.01 3.72 -12.48
CA ASP A 5 -1.61 3.70 -12.94
C ASP A 5 -1.13 2.27 -13.17
N GLU A 6 -0.12 2.10 -14.00
CA GLU A 6 0.52 0.81 -14.20
C GLU A 6 1.36 0.43 -12.96
N TYR A 7 1.31 -0.84 -12.57
CA TYR A 7 1.87 -1.34 -11.30
C TYR A 7 3.41 -1.26 -11.22
N ASP A 8 4.11 -1.26 -12.36
CA ASP A 8 5.52 -1.65 -12.43
C ASP A 8 6.50 -0.67 -11.75
N ASP A 9 6.10 0.59 -11.55
CA ASP A 9 6.96 1.65 -10.98
C ASP A 9 6.98 1.67 -9.45
N TYR A 10 6.13 0.91 -8.77
CA TYR A 10 6.01 0.93 -7.30
C TYR A 10 6.87 -0.10 -6.57
N ARG A 11 7.61 -0.95 -7.30
CA ARG A 11 8.47 -1.98 -6.70
C ARG A 11 9.90 -1.47 -6.44
N PRO A 12 10.57 -1.94 -5.37
CA PRO A 12 11.98 -1.64 -5.18
C PRO A 12 12.84 -2.23 -6.31
N GLY A 13 14.02 -1.66 -6.53
CA GLY A 13 14.98 -2.19 -7.49
C GLY A 13 15.37 -3.64 -7.18
N THR A 14 15.67 -4.43 -8.20
CA THR A 14 15.92 -5.88 -8.05
C THR A 14 17.26 -6.23 -7.38
N ASN A 15 18.16 -5.24 -7.22
CA ASN A 15 19.53 -5.44 -6.75
C ASN A 15 19.77 -4.91 -5.32
N LEU A 16 18.73 -4.74 -4.51
CA LEU A 16 18.86 -4.26 -3.14
C LEU A 16 19.39 -5.34 -2.19
N THR A 17 20.30 -4.95 -1.30
CA THR A 17 20.65 -5.74 -0.12
C THR A 17 19.45 -5.93 0.80
N LEU A 18 19.49 -6.92 1.70
CA LEU A 18 18.42 -7.12 2.68
C LEU A 18 18.19 -5.89 3.57
N ALA A 19 19.26 -5.16 3.92
CA ALA A 19 19.16 -3.95 4.72
C ALA A 19 18.40 -2.84 3.98
N GLU A 20 18.71 -2.64 2.69
CA GLU A 20 18.03 -1.67 1.83
C GLU A 20 16.57 -2.07 1.57
N GLN A 21 16.28 -3.37 1.38
CA GLN A 21 14.90 -3.85 1.27
C GLN A 21 14.10 -3.53 2.54
N ARG A 22 14.68 -3.75 3.73
CA ARG A 22 14.04 -3.42 5.02
C ARG A 22 13.81 -1.92 5.20
N GLU A 23 14.70 -1.08 4.68
CA GLU A 23 14.49 0.37 4.66
C GLU A 23 13.33 0.73 3.73
N PHE A 24 13.31 0.15 2.52
CA PHE A 24 12.25 0.38 1.55
C PHE A 24 10.87 0.03 2.13
N PHE A 25 10.71 -1.13 2.78
CA PHE A 25 9.45 -1.49 3.45
C PHE A 25 9.03 -0.46 4.53
N ARG A 26 9.99 0.09 5.27
CA ARG A 26 9.71 1.14 6.28
C ARG A 26 9.28 2.45 5.63
N GLN A 27 9.97 2.85 4.56
CA GLN A 27 9.63 4.05 3.80
C GLN A 27 8.25 3.94 3.16
N THR A 28 7.95 2.85 2.45
CA THR A 28 6.63 2.62 1.83
C THR A 28 5.50 2.66 2.86
N ARG A 29 5.70 2.12 4.07
CA ARG A 29 4.72 2.23 5.15
C ARG A 29 4.52 3.68 5.60
N ALA A 30 5.59 4.45 5.77
CA ALA A 30 5.50 5.86 6.13
C ALA A 30 4.80 6.70 5.05
N ASP A 31 5.09 6.43 3.78
CA ASP A 31 4.46 7.10 2.63
C ASP A 31 2.97 6.76 2.55
N THR A 32 2.60 5.51 2.81
CA THR A 32 1.19 5.07 2.85
C THR A 32 0.41 5.83 3.94
N LEU A 33 0.98 5.99 5.13
CA LEU A 33 0.35 6.75 6.20
C LEU A 33 0.25 8.24 5.87
N THR A 34 1.29 8.79 5.25
CA THR A 34 1.27 10.19 4.77
C THR A 34 0.17 10.41 3.75
N LEU A 35 -0.05 9.46 2.83
CA LEU A 35 -1.15 9.52 1.86
C LEU A 35 -2.52 9.47 2.55
N VAL A 36 -2.69 8.62 3.58
CA VAL A 36 -3.93 8.60 4.37
C VAL A 36 -4.19 9.96 5.02
N ASP A 37 -3.18 10.57 5.64
CA ASP A 37 -3.32 11.89 6.26
C ASP A 37 -3.69 12.97 5.22
N GLN A 38 -3.10 12.91 4.01
CA GLN A 38 -3.44 13.82 2.91
C GLN A 38 -4.89 13.64 2.43
N LEU A 39 -5.36 12.38 2.33
CA LEU A 39 -6.74 12.08 1.94
C LEU A 39 -7.73 12.61 2.98
N LEU A 40 -7.44 12.41 4.27
CA LEU A 40 -8.24 12.96 5.37
C LEU A 40 -8.27 14.49 5.34
N ALA A 41 -7.12 15.13 5.14
CA ALA A 41 -7.02 16.59 5.03
C ALA A 41 -7.79 17.15 3.82
N ALA A 42 -7.90 16.36 2.74
CA ALA A 42 -8.69 16.69 1.56
C ALA A 42 -10.21 16.41 1.72
N GLY A 43 -10.65 15.93 2.88
CA GLY A 43 -12.05 15.62 3.16
C GLY A 43 -12.54 14.31 2.53
N VAL A 44 -11.63 13.41 2.13
CA VAL A 44 -12.00 12.08 1.66
C VAL A 44 -12.45 11.24 2.85
N GLY A 45 -13.71 10.81 2.83
CA GLY A 45 -14.29 9.97 3.88
C GLY A 45 -13.75 8.54 3.87
N ASP A 46 -13.83 7.88 5.02
CA ASP A 46 -13.45 6.46 5.22
C ASP A 46 -14.24 5.48 4.33
N ASP A 47 -15.39 5.91 3.83
CA ASP A 47 -16.30 5.18 2.94
C ASP A 47 -15.98 5.39 1.45
N ALA A 48 -15.09 6.33 1.12
CA ALA A 48 -14.60 6.50 -0.24
C ALA A 48 -13.94 5.21 -0.71
N THR A 49 -14.17 4.86 -1.98
CA THR A 49 -13.71 3.60 -2.56
C THR A 49 -12.71 3.82 -3.69
N ALA A 50 -11.78 2.87 -3.81
CA ALA A 50 -10.86 2.74 -4.93
C ALA A 50 -10.80 1.26 -5.38
N PRO A 51 -10.70 0.99 -6.69
CA PRO A 51 -10.75 -0.36 -7.25
C PRO A 51 -9.49 -1.16 -6.92
N HIS A 52 -9.67 -2.39 -6.45
CA HIS A 52 -8.65 -3.42 -6.28
C HIS A 52 -8.83 -4.49 -7.37
N ASN A 53 -7.73 -5.00 -7.92
CA ASN A 53 -7.73 -5.95 -9.05
C ASN A 53 -8.57 -7.22 -8.79
N ASP A 54 -8.41 -7.85 -7.63
CA ASP A 54 -9.12 -9.12 -7.31
C ASP A 54 -10.38 -8.98 -6.45
N PHE A 55 -10.49 -7.93 -5.64
CA PHE A 55 -11.57 -7.77 -4.65
C PHE A 55 -12.61 -6.71 -5.05
N GLY A 56 -12.47 -6.10 -6.23
CA GLY A 56 -13.33 -5.00 -6.66
C GLY A 56 -13.08 -3.73 -5.85
N SER A 57 -14.08 -2.86 -5.72
CA SER A 57 -13.93 -1.60 -4.98
C SER A 57 -13.76 -1.83 -3.48
N LEU A 58 -12.64 -1.37 -2.93
CA LEU A 58 -12.38 -1.37 -1.49
C LEU A 58 -12.50 0.06 -0.94
N THR A 59 -13.01 0.18 0.29
CA THR A 59 -12.97 1.44 1.03
C THR A 59 -11.53 1.79 1.43
N VAL A 60 -11.27 3.02 1.86
CA VAL A 60 -9.96 3.42 2.45
C VAL A 60 -9.53 2.45 3.55
N ARG A 61 -10.45 2.12 4.48
CA ARG A 61 -10.18 1.14 5.55
C ARG A 61 -9.97 -0.27 5.01
N GLY A 62 -10.70 -0.65 3.95
CA GLY A 62 -10.54 -1.93 3.27
C GLY A 62 -9.13 -2.08 2.66
N TRP A 63 -8.63 -1.04 2.01
CA TRP A 63 -7.26 -0.99 1.47
C TRP A 63 -6.21 -1.15 2.56
N LEU A 64 -6.30 -0.38 3.65
CA LEU A 64 -5.34 -0.48 4.76
C LEU A 64 -5.33 -1.87 5.39
N ARG A 65 -6.52 -2.47 5.57
CA ARG A 65 -6.64 -3.83 6.10
C ARG A 65 -6.03 -4.86 5.15
N TYR A 66 -6.27 -4.73 3.85
CA TYR A 66 -5.68 -5.61 2.84
C TYR A 66 -4.15 -5.57 2.88
N LEU A 67 -3.56 -4.37 2.84
CA LEU A 67 -2.11 -4.19 2.86
C LEU A 67 -1.46 -4.81 4.11
N ASP A 68 -2.08 -4.62 5.29
CA ASP A 68 -1.62 -5.19 6.56
C ASP A 68 -1.69 -6.74 6.60
N ILE A 69 -2.81 -7.33 6.18
CA ILE A 69 -2.96 -8.79 6.08
C ILE A 69 -1.95 -9.36 5.08
N HIS A 70 -1.87 -8.76 3.88
CA HIS A 70 -1.08 -9.29 2.79
C HIS A 70 0.40 -9.34 3.17
N ALA A 71 0.93 -8.25 3.73
CA ALA A 71 2.30 -8.20 4.24
C ALA A 71 2.57 -9.29 5.30
N SER A 72 1.62 -9.50 6.22
CA SER A 72 1.71 -10.54 7.25
C SER A 72 1.71 -11.97 6.70
N LEU A 73 0.92 -12.22 5.64
CA LEU A 73 0.85 -13.53 4.98
C LEU A 73 2.10 -13.83 4.16
N GLU A 74 2.59 -12.86 3.38
CA GLU A 74 3.82 -13.03 2.60
C GLU A 74 5.05 -13.17 3.50
N GLY A 75 5.10 -12.42 4.61
CA GLY A 75 6.19 -12.54 5.58
C GLY A 75 6.35 -13.95 6.17
N LYS A 76 5.24 -14.70 6.32
CA LYS A 76 5.28 -16.10 6.78
C LYS A 76 5.91 -17.07 5.79
N LYS A 77 6.05 -16.67 4.51
CA LYS A 77 6.63 -17.51 3.46
C LYS A 77 8.15 -17.35 3.36
N ILE A 78 8.71 -16.30 3.96
CA ILE A 78 10.15 -16.07 4.02
C ILE A 78 10.76 -17.11 4.98
N ARG A 79 11.66 -17.95 4.46
CA ARG A 79 12.37 -19.00 5.20
C ARG A 79 13.82 -18.62 5.41
#